data_AF-A0A218UAR2-F1
#
_entry.id   AF-A0A218UAR2-F1
#
_cell.length_a   1.000
_cell.length_b   1.000
_cell.length_c   1.000
_cell.angle_alpha   90.00
_cell.angle_beta   90.00
_cell.angle_gamma   90.00
#
_symmetry.space_group_name_H-M   'P 1'
#
loop_
_entity.id
_entity.type
_entity.pdbx_description
1 polymer ?
#
loop_
_entity_poly.entity_id
_entity_poly.type
_entity_poly.pdbx_seq_one_letter_code
_entity_poly.pdbx_strand_id
1 'polypeptide(L)'
;MAAGWQDVVRDAAAVREAAAVAVDAALLAGVLMRTGEQPNASDVVNYAPFTLLPSPVPRALFEQAYAVQQDFNLLVDAVSQNKEFLEQTLASTIKVDDFTARLFRIYVQVLEEGLAQTVFLGINRSDYMFDCGLDGTAALRQIEINTIAASFGGLTSRTADVHRAVVMFLVEEVQRNIFDQRCVENELWNRNIRVVRKRFRDVFEQGSLDASRRLYMDGQEVAVVYYREGYVPQIYNEQNWAARLLLERSRAVKCPDIATQLAGTKKVQQELSRPGTLEKLLPGHPEAIARIRATFAGLYSLDEVRNNLYGEELREVLEKIKDSPERTSYILMDKIKPQPALNYLLRAHSPLQVSECISELGIFGVYVRQGRELVLNQAAGHLLRTKAVEHADGGVAAGVAVLDTPYLV
;
A
#
# COMPACT_ATOMS: atom_id res chain seq x y z
N MET A 1 -17.47 -15.35 4.23
CA MET A 1 -17.27 -13.90 4.04
C MET A 1 -16.02 -13.51 4.81
N ALA A 2 -14.99 -12.97 4.16
CA ALA A 2 -13.81 -12.49 4.85
C ALA A 2 -14.13 -11.17 5.57
N ALA A 3 -13.66 -11.01 6.81
CA ALA A 3 -13.77 -9.73 7.53
C ALA A 3 -12.75 -8.76 6.93
N GLY A 4 -13.24 -7.72 6.28
CA GLY A 4 -12.42 -6.66 5.68
C GLY A 4 -12.59 -5.31 6.37
N TRP A 5 -12.05 -4.28 5.71
CA TRP A 5 -11.93 -2.87 6.09
C TRP A 5 -13.17 -2.09 6.54
N GLN A 6 -14.33 -2.72 6.70
CA GLN A 6 -15.60 -2.00 6.73
C GLN A 6 -15.82 -1.18 8.01
N ASP A 7 -15.36 -1.64 9.17
CA ASP A 7 -15.54 -0.90 10.43
C ASP A 7 -14.40 0.09 10.71
N VAL A 8 -13.19 -0.23 10.22
CA VAL A 8 -12.04 0.70 10.13
C VAL A 8 -12.42 2.01 9.48
N VAL A 9 -12.99 1.88 8.28
CA VAL A 9 -13.17 2.95 7.30
C VAL A 9 -14.37 3.84 7.66
N ARG A 10 -15.05 3.53 8.77
CA ARG A 10 -16.11 4.36 9.36
C ARG A 10 -15.56 5.34 10.41
N ASP A 11 -14.42 5.05 11.04
CA ASP A 11 -13.77 5.95 12.00
C ASP A 11 -12.89 6.98 11.26
N ALA A 12 -13.47 8.16 10.99
CA ALA A 12 -12.75 9.21 10.31
C ALA A 12 -11.63 9.83 11.15
N ALA A 13 -11.71 9.78 12.48
CA ALA A 13 -10.71 10.36 13.36
C ALA A 13 -9.42 9.53 13.32
N ALA A 14 -9.52 8.23 13.59
CA ALA A 14 -8.39 7.31 13.50
C ALA A 14 -7.76 7.30 12.09
N VAL A 15 -8.57 7.45 11.03
CA VAL A 15 -8.06 7.44 9.66
C VAL A 15 -7.26 8.70 9.31
N ARG A 16 -7.65 9.92 9.74
CA ARG A 16 -6.78 11.10 9.48
C ARG A 16 -5.42 11.00 10.17
N GLU A 17 -5.38 10.47 11.39
CA GLU A 17 -4.12 10.23 12.10
C GLU A 17 -3.27 9.18 11.38
N ALA A 18 -3.87 8.03 11.02
CA ALA A 18 -3.18 6.97 10.28
C ALA A 18 -2.69 7.43 8.90
N ALA A 19 -3.45 8.27 8.19
CA ALA A 19 -3.06 8.82 6.89
C ALA A 19 -1.82 9.74 6.97
N ALA A 20 -1.70 10.56 8.01
CA ALA A 20 -0.52 11.39 8.22
C ALA A 20 0.73 10.52 8.47
N VAL A 21 0.63 9.54 9.37
CA VAL A 21 1.72 8.59 9.67
C VAL A 21 2.11 7.78 8.44
N ALA A 22 1.14 7.33 7.64
CA ALA A 22 1.38 6.58 6.42
C ALA A 22 2.09 7.41 5.34
N VAL A 23 1.72 8.69 5.18
CA VAL A 23 2.39 9.63 4.25
C VAL A 23 3.84 9.86 4.64
N ASP A 24 4.12 10.14 5.92
CA ASP A 24 5.49 10.28 6.42
C ASP A 24 6.29 8.99 6.20
N ALA A 25 5.70 7.83 6.53
CA ALA A 25 6.34 6.53 6.30
C ALA A 25 6.64 6.28 4.80
N ALA A 26 5.74 6.64 3.89
CA ALA A 26 5.94 6.53 2.45
C ALA A 26 7.10 7.41 1.94
N LEU A 27 7.14 8.68 2.37
CA LEU A 27 8.25 9.59 2.07
C LEU A 27 9.59 9.03 2.59
N LEU A 28 9.60 8.52 3.82
CA LEU A 28 10.78 7.99 4.51
C LEU A 28 11.27 6.65 3.95
N ALA A 29 10.37 5.78 3.48
CA ALA A 29 10.70 4.56 2.75
C ALA A 29 11.17 4.84 1.30
N GLY A 30 11.04 6.09 0.83
CA GLY A 30 11.40 6.48 -0.52
C GLY A 30 10.39 6.03 -1.57
N VAL A 31 9.10 5.98 -1.21
CA VAL A 31 7.96 5.82 -2.13
C VAL A 31 7.68 7.18 -2.77
N LEU A 32 8.54 7.60 -3.70
CA LEU A 32 8.61 8.99 -4.19
C LEU A 32 8.29 9.11 -5.68
N MET A 33 7.72 10.26 -6.05
CA MET A 33 7.62 10.77 -7.42
C MET A 33 8.03 12.25 -7.46
N ARG A 34 8.52 12.70 -8.62
CA ARG A 34 8.69 14.13 -8.92
C ARG A 34 7.31 14.79 -9.04
N THR A 35 7.22 16.09 -8.76
CA THR A 35 5.95 16.81 -8.88
C THR A 35 5.59 17.07 -10.35
N GLY A 36 4.31 17.32 -10.63
CA GLY A 36 3.84 17.56 -12.01
C GLY A 36 4.37 18.87 -12.61
N GLU A 37 4.71 19.84 -11.76
CA GLU A 37 5.30 21.12 -12.12
C GLU A 37 6.80 21.01 -12.43
N GLN A 38 7.48 19.99 -11.87
CA GLN A 38 8.93 19.81 -11.99
C GLN A 38 9.35 18.36 -12.35
N PRO A 39 8.82 17.75 -13.43
CA PRO A 39 9.08 16.35 -13.78
C PRO A 39 10.55 16.04 -14.11
N ASN A 40 11.37 17.07 -14.35
CA ASN A 40 12.80 16.95 -14.62
C ASN A 40 13.72 17.26 -13.42
N ALA A 41 13.19 17.84 -12.34
CA ALA A 41 13.95 18.27 -11.17
C ALA A 41 13.81 17.28 -9.99
N SER A 42 14.52 17.45 -8.87
CA SER A 42 14.49 16.50 -7.74
C SER A 42 14.88 17.12 -6.38
N ASP A 43 15.09 18.42 -6.37
CA ASP A 43 15.02 19.33 -5.23
C ASP A 43 13.60 19.40 -4.64
N VAL A 44 12.56 19.19 -5.46
CA VAL A 44 11.17 19.01 -5.02
C VAL A 44 10.63 17.66 -5.48
N VAL A 45 10.10 16.87 -4.54
CA VAL A 45 9.46 15.56 -4.74
C VAL A 45 8.26 15.42 -3.80
N ASN A 46 7.37 14.49 -4.09
CA ASN A 46 6.24 14.12 -3.24
C ASN A 46 6.11 12.59 -3.17
N TYR A 47 5.20 12.06 -2.35
CA TYR A 47 4.96 10.61 -2.30
C TYR A 47 4.26 10.12 -3.57
N ALA A 48 4.61 8.91 -4.03
CA ALA A 48 3.86 8.22 -5.07
C ALA A 48 2.49 7.79 -4.50
N PRO A 49 1.38 7.89 -5.24
CA PRO A 49 0.06 7.51 -4.74
C PRO A 49 -0.01 6.07 -4.23
N PHE A 50 -0.60 5.87 -3.05
CA PHE A 50 -0.73 4.54 -2.42
C PHE A 50 -2.03 4.38 -1.60
N THR A 51 -2.41 3.16 -1.24
CA THR A 51 -3.55 2.89 -0.31
C THR A 51 -3.14 3.14 1.14
N LEU A 52 -4.08 3.54 1.99
CA LEU A 52 -3.84 3.56 3.44
C LEU A 52 -3.69 2.14 4.02
N LEU A 53 -4.47 1.19 3.51
CA LEU A 53 -4.59 -0.16 4.04
C LEU A 53 -4.34 -1.21 2.93
N PRO A 54 -3.64 -2.33 3.19
CA PRO A 54 -3.40 -3.37 2.18
C PRO A 54 -4.69 -4.10 1.77
N SER A 55 -5.11 -4.03 0.51
CA SER A 55 -6.41 -4.59 0.09
C SER A 55 -6.49 -6.14 0.17
N PRO A 56 -7.65 -6.71 0.52
CA PRO A 56 -7.80 -8.16 0.70
C PRO A 56 -7.71 -8.93 -0.63
N VAL A 57 -6.94 -10.01 -0.64
CA VAL A 57 -6.71 -10.87 -1.80
C VAL A 57 -6.83 -12.34 -1.37
N PRO A 58 -7.66 -13.17 -2.04
CA PRO A 58 -7.76 -14.60 -1.69
C PRO A 58 -6.44 -15.33 -1.91
N ARG A 59 -5.92 -15.97 -0.86
CA ARG A 59 -4.63 -16.66 -0.83
C ARG A 59 -4.39 -17.59 -2.02
N ALA A 60 -5.36 -18.46 -2.31
CA ALA A 60 -5.25 -19.44 -3.38
C ALA A 60 -5.12 -18.81 -4.77
N LEU A 61 -5.75 -17.65 -5.01
CA LEU A 61 -5.67 -16.94 -6.29
C LEU A 61 -4.34 -16.17 -6.44
N PHE A 62 -3.79 -15.66 -5.34
CA PHE A 62 -2.45 -15.08 -5.30
C PHE A 62 -1.36 -16.15 -5.56
N GLU A 63 -1.48 -17.30 -4.92
CA GLU A 63 -0.56 -18.44 -5.10
C GLU A 63 -0.69 -19.02 -6.53
N GLN A 64 -1.90 -19.08 -7.11
CA GLN A 64 -2.13 -19.41 -8.52
C GLN A 64 -1.46 -18.41 -9.48
N ALA A 65 -1.60 -17.10 -9.24
CA ALA A 65 -0.99 -16.05 -10.07
C ALA A 65 0.55 -16.14 -10.06
N TYR A 66 1.14 -16.45 -8.90
CA TYR A 66 2.58 -16.68 -8.76
C TYR A 66 3.07 -17.92 -9.51
N ALA A 67 2.31 -19.02 -9.48
CA ALA A 67 2.69 -20.25 -10.16
C ALA A 67 2.76 -20.08 -11.70
N VAL A 68 1.71 -19.53 -12.29
CA VAL A 68 1.58 -19.42 -13.76
C VAL A 68 2.52 -18.39 -14.41
N GLN A 69 3.17 -17.51 -13.63
CA GLN A 69 4.07 -16.51 -14.17
C GLN A 69 5.30 -17.11 -14.90
N GLN A 70 5.77 -18.29 -14.49
CA GLN A 70 6.86 -18.98 -15.19
C GLN A 70 6.40 -19.54 -16.56
N ASP A 71 5.13 -19.94 -16.67
CA ASP A 71 4.53 -20.36 -17.94
C ASP A 71 4.32 -19.16 -18.88
N PHE A 72 3.91 -18.00 -18.35
CA PHE A 72 3.85 -16.76 -19.13
C PHE A 72 5.22 -16.30 -19.63
N ASN A 73 6.29 -16.44 -18.84
CA ASN A 73 7.66 -16.17 -19.30
C ASN A 73 8.04 -17.08 -20.48
N LEU A 74 7.74 -18.38 -20.41
CA LEU A 74 7.95 -19.34 -21.49
C LEU A 74 7.13 -18.99 -22.75
N LEU A 75 5.85 -18.64 -22.58
CA LEU A 75 4.95 -18.28 -23.67
C LEU A 75 5.43 -17.02 -24.40
N VAL A 76 5.81 -15.97 -23.68
CA VAL A 76 6.31 -14.71 -24.26
C VAL A 76 7.62 -14.95 -25.02
N ASP A 77 8.57 -15.71 -24.45
CA ASP A 77 9.82 -16.03 -25.13
C ASP A 77 9.59 -16.88 -26.40
N ALA A 78 8.72 -17.89 -26.32
CA ALA A 78 8.36 -18.74 -27.47
C ALA A 78 7.65 -17.96 -28.59
N VAL A 79 6.71 -17.08 -28.25
CA VAL A 79 6.03 -16.20 -29.22
C VAL A 79 7.04 -15.25 -29.88
N SER A 80 7.99 -14.67 -29.12
CA SER A 80 9.00 -13.76 -29.68
C SER A 80 9.92 -14.41 -30.72
N GLN A 81 10.12 -15.72 -30.62
CA GLN A 81 10.95 -16.52 -31.53
C GLN A 81 10.18 -17.04 -32.76
N ASN A 82 8.84 -17.03 -32.74
CA ASN A 82 8.02 -17.61 -33.81
C ASN A 82 7.62 -16.55 -34.86
N LYS A 83 8.49 -16.37 -35.86
CA LYS A 83 8.26 -15.46 -36.99
C LYS A 83 6.93 -15.73 -37.71
N GLU A 84 6.65 -16.99 -38.05
CA GLU A 84 5.44 -17.35 -38.80
C GLU A 84 4.16 -16.98 -38.03
N PHE A 85 4.12 -17.27 -36.72
CA PHE A 85 3.00 -16.90 -35.86
C PHE A 85 2.79 -15.38 -35.78
N LEU A 86 3.87 -14.60 -35.64
CA LEU A 86 3.79 -13.14 -35.58
C LEU A 86 3.40 -12.53 -36.93
N GLU A 87 3.93 -13.04 -38.05
CA GLU A 87 3.52 -12.65 -39.41
C GLU A 87 2.03 -12.90 -39.63
N GLN A 88 1.55 -14.12 -39.35
CA GLN A 88 0.14 -14.49 -39.54
C GLN A 88 -0.81 -13.70 -38.62
N THR A 89 -0.45 -13.53 -37.35
CA THR A 89 -1.29 -12.85 -36.35
C THR A 89 -1.43 -11.35 -36.63
N LEU A 90 -0.37 -10.68 -37.09
CA LEU A 90 -0.37 -9.23 -37.29
C LEU A 90 -0.68 -8.79 -38.73
N ALA A 91 -0.84 -9.72 -39.67
CA ALA A 91 -1.05 -9.45 -41.11
C ALA A 91 -2.28 -8.59 -41.47
N SER A 92 -3.27 -8.46 -40.58
CA SER A 92 -4.39 -7.52 -40.70
C SER A 92 -4.04 -6.17 -40.04
N THR A 93 -3.57 -6.19 -38.80
CA THR A 93 -3.24 -5.01 -37.99
C THR A 93 -2.25 -4.08 -38.68
N ILE A 94 -1.17 -4.61 -39.26
CA ILE A 94 -0.13 -3.79 -39.91
C ILE A 94 -0.58 -3.08 -41.21
N LYS A 95 -1.81 -3.32 -41.67
CA LYS A 95 -2.43 -2.62 -42.81
C LYS A 95 -3.26 -1.40 -42.38
N VAL A 96 -3.58 -1.28 -41.09
CA VAL A 96 -4.49 -0.26 -40.55
C VAL A 96 -3.89 0.55 -39.39
N ASP A 97 -2.91 -0.01 -38.65
CA ASP A 97 -2.12 0.72 -37.66
C ASP A 97 -0.65 0.86 -38.13
N ASP A 98 -0.23 2.10 -38.40
CA ASP A 98 1.14 2.41 -38.79
C ASP A 98 2.13 2.31 -37.61
N PHE A 99 1.69 2.39 -36.35
CA PHE A 99 2.58 2.20 -35.20
C PHE A 99 3.07 0.75 -35.11
N THR A 100 2.15 -0.22 -35.04
CA THR A 100 2.46 -1.66 -35.09
C THR A 100 3.17 -2.01 -36.40
N ALA A 101 2.78 -1.42 -37.54
CA ALA A 101 3.45 -1.68 -38.80
C ALA A 101 4.92 -1.19 -38.84
N ARG A 102 5.27 -0.10 -38.15
CA ARG A 102 6.68 0.34 -38.01
C ARG A 102 7.48 -0.58 -37.11
N LEU A 103 6.92 -1.00 -35.97
CA LEU A 103 7.55 -2.00 -35.09
C LEU A 103 7.80 -3.32 -35.85
N PHE A 104 6.82 -3.75 -36.65
CA PHE A 104 6.91 -4.98 -37.43
C PHE A 104 7.95 -4.91 -38.56
N ARG A 105 8.09 -3.76 -39.24
CA ARG A 105 9.16 -3.53 -40.23
C ARG A 105 10.55 -3.71 -39.62
N ILE A 106 10.77 -3.17 -38.42
CA ILE A 106 12.05 -3.31 -37.70
C ILE A 106 12.30 -4.79 -37.33
N TYR A 107 11.28 -5.50 -36.83
CA TYR A 107 11.36 -6.92 -36.51
C TYR A 107 11.77 -7.79 -37.72
N VAL A 108 11.16 -7.56 -38.89
CA VAL A 108 11.51 -8.29 -40.12
C VAL A 108 12.94 -8.00 -40.56
N GLN A 109 13.34 -6.72 -40.64
CA GLN A 109 14.69 -6.33 -41.06
C GLN A 109 15.77 -6.95 -40.15
N VAL A 110 15.57 -6.92 -38.82
CA VAL A 110 16.51 -7.49 -37.84
C VAL A 110 16.64 -9.03 -37.95
N LEU A 111 15.62 -9.72 -38.47
CA LEU A 111 15.70 -11.16 -38.80
C LEU A 111 16.35 -11.43 -40.16
N GLU A 112 16.24 -10.52 -41.12
CA GLU A 112 16.86 -10.63 -42.45
C GLU A 112 18.37 -10.33 -42.41
N GLU A 113 18.80 -9.36 -41.60
CA GLU A 113 20.21 -9.07 -41.30
C GLU A 113 20.84 -10.14 -40.39
N GLY A 114 20.02 -10.80 -39.57
CA GLY A 114 20.42 -11.82 -38.61
C GLY A 114 20.65 -11.26 -37.20
N LEU A 115 20.18 -12.01 -36.18
CA LEU A 115 20.26 -11.59 -34.78
C LEU A 115 21.71 -11.52 -34.27
N ALA A 116 22.22 -10.32 -34.07
CA ALA A 116 23.56 -10.08 -33.52
C ALA A 116 23.65 -10.41 -32.02
N GLN A 117 22.57 -10.24 -31.27
CA GLN A 117 22.53 -10.55 -29.83
C GLN A 117 22.37 -12.06 -29.57
N THR A 118 23.22 -12.57 -28.68
CA THR A 118 23.24 -13.99 -28.26
C THR A 118 22.62 -14.23 -26.88
N VAL A 119 22.25 -13.15 -26.18
CA VAL A 119 21.58 -13.18 -24.87
C VAL A 119 20.30 -12.36 -24.97
N PHE A 120 19.22 -12.89 -24.39
CA PHE A 120 17.87 -12.34 -24.41
C PHE A 120 17.37 -12.28 -22.97
N LEU A 121 16.72 -11.19 -22.60
CA LEU A 121 16.20 -10.96 -21.25
C LEU A 121 14.81 -10.31 -21.34
N GLY A 122 13.88 -10.80 -20.53
CA GLY A 122 12.56 -10.21 -20.36
C GLY A 122 12.31 -9.85 -18.90
N ILE A 123 11.85 -8.62 -18.67
CA ILE A 123 11.28 -8.17 -17.39
C ILE A 123 9.85 -7.73 -17.72
N ASN A 124 8.88 -8.57 -17.39
CA ASN A 124 7.47 -8.37 -17.71
C ASN A 124 6.61 -8.32 -16.44
N ARG A 125 5.34 -7.96 -16.59
CA ARG A 125 4.34 -8.09 -15.53
C ARG A 125 3.04 -8.65 -16.11
N SER A 126 2.56 -9.77 -15.59
CA SER A 126 1.24 -10.30 -15.93
C SER A 126 0.23 -9.77 -14.92
N ASP A 127 -0.85 -9.15 -15.40
CA ASP A 127 -1.80 -8.40 -14.57
C ASP A 127 -3.17 -9.08 -14.54
N TYR A 128 -3.78 -9.16 -13.35
CA TYR A 128 -4.98 -9.96 -13.07
C TYR A 128 -6.01 -9.20 -12.23
N MET A 129 -7.29 -9.55 -12.34
CA MET A 129 -8.32 -9.23 -11.33
C MET A 129 -9.00 -10.50 -10.84
N PHE A 130 -9.71 -10.38 -9.72
CA PHE A 130 -10.52 -11.45 -9.13
C PHE A 130 -11.96 -11.28 -9.58
N ASP A 131 -12.45 -12.23 -10.36
CA ASP A 131 -13.80 -12.28 -10.93
C ASP A 131 -14.72 -13.07 -9.98
N CYS A 132 -15.79 -12.44 -9.49
CA CYS A 132 -16.76 -13.10 -8.62
C CYS A 132 -17.90 -13.68 -9.47
N GLY A 133 -17.92 -15.01 -9.60
CA GLY A 133 -18.96 -15.74 -10.33
C GLY A 133 -20.35 -15.59 -9.72
N LEU A 134 -21.39 -15.98 -10.48
CA LEU A 134 -22.79 -15.96 -10.03
C LEU A 134 -23.07 -16.89 -8.82
N ASP A 135 -22.17 -17.84 -8.57
CA ASP A 135 -22.13 -18.74 -7.42
C ASP A 135 -21.40 -18.14 -6.20
N GLY A 136 -20.78 -16.96 -6.35
CA GLY A 136 -19.94 -16.33 -5.34
C GLY A 136 -18.49 -16.83 -5.32
N THR A 137 -18.09 -17.74 -6.21
CA THR A 137 -16.70 -18.22 -6.27
C THR A 137 -15.82 -17.17 -6.94
N ALA A 138 -14.73 -16.78 -6.27
CA ALA A 138 -13.73 -15.89 -6.85
C ALA A 138 -12.76 -16.67 -7.75
N ALA A 139 -12.53 -16.18 -8.97
CA ALA A 139 -11.63 -16.76 -9.96
C ALA A 139 -10.57 -15.75 -10.41
N LEU A 140 -9.34 -16.20 -10.64
CA LEU A 140 -8.29 -15.36 -11.22
C LEU A 140 -8.53 -15.16 -12.73
N ARG A 141 -8.62 -13.91 -13.19
CA ARG A 141 -8.70 -13.55 -14.62
C ARG A 141 -7.56 -12.63 -15.00
N GLN A 142 -6.89 -12.92 -16.11
CA GLN A 142 -5.87 -12.03 -16.67
C GLN A 142 -6.54 -10.82 -17.34
N ILE A 143 -5.96 -9.64 -17.14
CA ILE A 143 -6.27 -8.39 -17.84
C ILE A 143 -5.38 -8.28 -19.08
N GLU A 144 -4.06 -8.33 -18.85
CA GLU A 144 -3.03 -8.08 -19.85
C GLU A 144 -1.69 -8.69 -19.42
N ILE A 145 -0.67 -8.60 -20.29
CA ILE A 145 0.72 -8.86 -19.94
C ILE A 145 1.63 -7.75 -20.50
N ASN A 146 2.22 -6.99 -19.59
CA ASN A 146 3.13 -5.88 -19.87
C ASN A 146 4.54 -6.40 -20.16
N THR A 147 4.90 -6.54 -21.43
CA THR A 147 6.20 -7.06 -21.88
C THR A 147 7.27 -5.99 -22.12
N ILE A 148 6.89 -4.70 -22.10
CA ILE A 148 7.79 -3.54 -22.23
C ILE A 148 7.55 -2.56 -21.07
N ALA A 149 8.63 -1.94 -20.58
CA ALA A 149 8.59 -0.90 -19.54
C ALA A 149 7.76 -1.28 -18.28
N ALA A 150 7.82 -2.55 -17.85
CA ALA A 150 7.09 -3.11 -16.71
C ALA A 150 7.43 -2.40 -15.38
N SER A 151 6.74 -1.29 -15.14
CA SER A 151 7.10 -0.28 -14.15
C SER A 151 6.64 -0.62 -12.72
N PHE A 152 7.03 0.24 -11.76
CA PHE A 152 6.67 0.24 -10.33
C PHE A 152 7.27 -0.87 -9.45
N GLY A 153 7.97 -1.87 -9.99
CA GLY A 153 8.67 -2.89 -9.19
C GLY A 153 9.61 -2.33 -8.12
N GLY A 154 10.25 -1.18 -8.38
CA GLY A 154 11.11 -0.51 -7.41
C GLY A 154 10.37 0.26 -6.29
N LEU A 155 9.15 0.75 -6.54
CA LEU A 155 8.36 1.46 -5.52
C LEU A 155 7.50 0.49 -4.70
N THR A 156 6.97 -0.57 -5.33
CA THR A 156 6.13 -1.57 -4.62
C THR A 156 6.92 -2.42 -3.62
N SER A 157 8.25 -2.51 -3.76
CA SER A 157 9.11 -3.12 -2.75
C SER A 157 9.20 -2.29 -1.46
N ARG A 158 8.85 -0.99 -1.52
CA ARG A 158 8.91 -0.02 -0.42
C ARG A 158 7.53 0.27 0.20
N THR A 159 6.45 0.24 -0.59
CA THR A 159 5.08 0.35 -0.04
C THR A 159 4.74 -0.80 0.90
N ALA A 160 5.35 -1.98 0.69
CA ALA A 160 5.27 -3.08 1.63
C ALA A 160 5.72 -2.67 3.05
N ASP A 161 6.76 -1.85 3.20
CA ASP A 161 7.23 -1.41 4.52
C ASP A 161 6.33 -0.32 5.14
N VAL A 162 5.56 0.40 4.32
CA VAL A 162 4.49 1.30 4.76
C VAL A 162 3.28 0.52 5.30
N HIS A 163 2.86 -0.54 4.60
CA HIS A 163 1.73 -1.39 5.03
C HIS A 163 2.11 -2.40 6.12
N ARG A 164 3.39 -2.75 6.28
CA ARG A 164 3.92 -3.58 7.37
C ARG A 164 4.08 -2.81 8.70
N ALA A 165 3.34 -1.73 8.92
CA ALA A 165 3.36 -0.96 10.16
C ALA A 165 2.87 -1.79 11.36
N VAL A 166 3.74 -2.61 11.94
CA VAL A 166 3.43 -3.45 13.10
C VAL A 166 3.25 -2.58 14.33
N VAL A 167 2.13 -2.76 15.03
CA VAL A 167 1.91 -2.21 16.38
C VAL A 167 2.35 -3.28 17.39
N MET A 168 3.48 -3.06 18.05
CA MET A 168 3.87 -3.90 19.17
C MET A 168 3.10 -3.48 20.43
N PHE A 169 2.26 -4.36 20.94
CA PHE A 169 1.69 -4.24 22.28
C PHE A 169 2.74 -4.71 23.28
N LEU A 170 3.20 -3.81 24.16
CA LEU A 170 4.09 -4.16 25.27
C LEU A 170 3.25 -4.56 26.49
N VAL A 171 3.39 -5.80 26.97
CA VAL A 171 2.37 -6.48 27.80
C VAL A 171 2.93 -7.28 28.97
N GLU A 172 2.17 -7.28 30.07
CA GLU A 172 2.48 -7.94 31.34
C GLU A 172 2.50 -9.48 31.25
N GLU A 173 3.23 -10.14 32.15
CA GLU A 173 3.35 -11.61 32.16
C GLU A 173 2.04 -12.34 32.52
N VAL A 174 1.25 -11.83 33.48
CA VAL A 174 0.02 -12.46 33.98
C VAL A 174 -1.16 -11.49 33.87
N GLN A 175 -1.78 -11.44 32.69
CA GLN A 175 -2.69 -10.36 32.34
C GLN A 175 -4.18 -10.73 32.47
N ARG A 176 -4.76 -10.44 33.64
CA ARG A 176 -6.19 -10.72 33.94
C ARG A 176 -7.16 -9.96 33.02
N ASN A 177 -6.79 -8.75 32.58
CA ASN A 177 -7.58 -7.94 31.66
C ASN A 177 -7.12 -8.07 30.19
N ILE A 178 -6.78 -9.29 29.76
CA ILE A 178 -6.37 -9.53 28.36
C ILE A 178 -7.52 -9.30 27.37
N PHE A 179 -8.78 -9.52 27.76
CA PHE A 179 -9.92 -9.38 26.85
C PHE A 179 -10.16 -7.93 26.39
N ASP A 180 -9.97 -6.94 27.28
CA ASP A 180 -9.94 -5.51 26.94
C ASP A 180 -8.88 -5.19 25.87
N GLN A 181 -7.69 -5.79 25.98
CA GLN A 181 -6.65 -5.65 24.97
C GLN A 181 -7.02 -6.37 23.68
N ARG A 182 -7.64 -7.56 23.76
CA ARG A 182 -8.18 -8.23 22.58
C ARG A 182 -9.29 -7.44 21.91
N CYS A 183 -10.04 -6.56 22.59
CA CYS A 183 -10.93 -5.62 21.91
C CYS A 183 -10.12 -4.65 21.02
N VAL A 184 -9.07 -4.01 21.55
CA VAL A 184 -8.21 -3.10 20.76
C VAL A 184 -7.44 -3.86 19.67
N GLU A 185 -6.99 -5.09 19.93
CA GLU A 185 -6.36 -5.95 18.92
C GLU A 185 -7.33 -6.43 17.87
N ASN A 186 -8.58 -6.74 18.21
CA ASN A 186 -9.61 -7.10 17.23
C ASN A 186 -9.95 -5.88 16.39
N GLU A 187 -10.02 -4.68 16.97
CA GLU A 187 -10.16 -3.44 16.21
C GLU A 187 -8.94 -3.18 15.31
N LEU A 188 -7.71 -3.43 15.76
CA LEU A 188 -6.50 -3.31 14.93
C LEU A 188 -6.35 -4.45 13.91
N TRP A 189 -6.91 -5.62 14.18
CA TRP A 189 -6.97 -6.78 13.28
C TRP A 189 -8.04 -6.60 12.22
N ASN A 190 -9.20 -6.03 12.57
CA ASN A 190 -10.16 -5.51 11.60
C ASN A 190 -9.53 -4.40 10.75
N ARG A 191 -8.48 -3.72 11.27
CA ARG A 191 -7.58 -2.78 10.58
C ARG A 191 -6.33 -3.45 9.95
N ASN A 192 -6.21 -4.79 10.00
CA ASN A 192 -5.06 -5.65 9.62
C ASN A 192 -3.68 -5.06 9.94
N ILE A 193 -3.65 -4.10 10.87
CA ILE A 193 -2.47 -3.54 11.49
C ILE A 193 -2.01 -4.63 12.44
N ARG A 194 -1.08 -5.44 11.94
CA ARG A 194 -0.59 -6.65 12.60
C ARG A 194 -0.08 -6.29 14.00
N VAL A 195 -0.81 -6.72 15.03
CA VAL A 195 -0.34 -6.61 16.40
C VAL A 195 0.61 -7.76 16.73
N VAL A 196 1.75 -7.43 17.34
CA VAL A 196 2.59 -8.41 18.04
C VAL A 196 2.61 -8.10 19.53
N ARG A 197 2.41 -9.11 20.37
CA ARG A 197 2.42 -8.95 21.83
C ARG A 197 3.79 -9.38 22.37
N LYS A 198 4.50 -8.49 23.05
CA LYS A 198 5.85 -8.71 23.59
C LYS A 198 5.96 -8.16 25.01
N ARG A 199 6.84 -8.73 25.82
CA ARG A 199 7.20 -8.24 27.16
C ARG A 199 8.50 -7.44 27.09
N PHE A 200 8.82 -6.66 28.13
CA PHE A 200 10.12 -5.97 28.21
C PHE A 200 11.32 -6.92 28.05
N ARG A 201 11.27 -8.12 28.64
CA ARG A 201 12.33 -9.14 28.48
C ARG A 201 12.50 -9.58 27.02
N ASP A 202 11.40 -9.75 26.29
CA ASP A 202 11.43 -10.24 24.91
C ASP A 202 12.05 -9.16 24.01
N VAL A 203 11.77 -7.88 24.29
CA VAL A 203 12.44 -6.71 23.69
C VAL A 203 13.93 -6.62 24.07
N PHE A 204 14.30 -6.97 25.30
CA PHE A 204 15.72 -7.02 25.70
C PHE A 204 16.51 -8.13 24.98
N GLU A 205 15.89 -9.29 24.78
CA GLU A 205 16.53 -10.47 24.16
C GLU A 205 16.55 -10.41 22.62
N GLN A 206 15.49 -9.89 22.01
CA GLN A 206 15.22 -10.02 20.56
C GLN A 206 15.08 -8.66 19.85
N GLY A 207 15.00 -7.56 20.59
CA GLY A 207 14.83 -6.21 20.05
C GLY A 207 16.14 -5.60 19.56
N SER A 208 16.10 -5.00 18.37
CA SER A 208 17.27 -4.38 17.75
C SER A 208 16.93 -3.08 17.03
N LEU A 209 17.95 -2.26 16.80
CA LEU A 209 17.86 -1.02 16.01
C LEU A 209 18.79 -1.12 14.80
N ASP A 210 18.31 -0.73 13.62
CA ASP A 210 19.20 -0.58 12.45
C ASP A 210 20.04 0.71 12.54
N ALA A 211 20.90 0.93 11.53
CA ALA A 211 21.72 2.15 11.43
C ALA A 211 20.88 3.45 11.37
N SER A 212 19.63 3.37 10.91
CA SER A 212 18.66 4.46 10.88
C SER A 212 17.84 4.57 12.18
N ARG A 213 18.08 3.72 13.18
CA ARG A 213 17.30 3.57 14.42
C ARG A 213 15.85 3.09 14.23
N ARG A 214 15.53 2.41 13.14
CA ARG A 214 14.25 1.69 12.98
C ARG A 214 14.23 0.47 13.91
N LEU A 215 13.09 0.20 14.55
CA LEU A 215 12.94 -0.85 15.56
C LEU A 215 12.59 -2.18 14.91
N TYR A 216 13.33 -3.24 15.22
CA TYR A 216 13.02 -4.59 14.76
C TYR A 216 12.77 -5.55 15.92
N MET A 217 11.70 -6.35 15.80
CA MET A 217 11.34 -7.48 16.66
C MET A 217 11.07 -8.69 15.78
N ASP A 218 11.69 -9.84 16.07
CA ASP A 218 11.56 -11.07 15.26
C ASP A 218 11.88 -10.87 13.76
N GLY A 219 12.72 -9.88 13.43
CA GLY A 219 13.02 -9.46 12.06
C GLY A 219 11.94 -8.62 11.37
N GLN A 220 10.86 -8.26 12.06
CA GLN A 220 9.78 -7.39 11.55
C GLN A 220 9.97 -5.96 12.06
N GLU A 221 9.78 -4.95 11.21
CA GLU A 221 9.86 -3.56 11.62
C GLU A 221 8.63 -3.17 12.45
N VAL A 222 8.85 -2.56 13.62
CA VAL A 222 7.81 -2.07 14.51
C VAL A 222 7.62 -0.58 14.29
N ALA A 223 6.49 -0.20 13.70
CA ALA A 223 6.16 1.20 13.45
C ALA A 223 5.58 1.89 14.68
N VAL A 224 4.86 1.16 15.55
CA VAL A 224 4.26 1.70 16.78
C VAL A 224 4.51 0.79 17.97
N VAL A 225 4.84 1.38 19.12
CA VAL A 225 4.95 0.68 20.42
C VAL A 225 3.80 1.16 21.30
N TYR A 226 2.81 0.30 21.55
CA TYR A 226 1.67 0.58 22.41
C TYR A 226 1.85 -0.03 23.80
N TYR A 227 1.97 0.82 24.82
CA TYR A 227 2.27 0.39 26.18
C TYR A 227 1.01 -0.05 26.94
N ARG A 228 0.86 -1.35 27.14
CA ARG A 228 -0.09 -1.97 28.10
C ARG A 228 0.60 -2.51 29.35
N GLU A 229 1.88 -2.20 29.50
CA GLU A 229 2.79 -2.37 30.64
C GLU A 229 3.71 -1.12 30.66
N GLY A 230 4.49 -0.88 31.72
CA GLY A 230 5.47 0.23 31.78
C GLY A 230 5.04 1.45 32.60
N TYR A 231 3.92 1.35 33.33
CA TYR A 231 3.30 2.46 34.07
C TYR A 231 3.44 2.39 35.61
N VAL A 232 4.04 1.32 36.15
CA VAL A 232 4.37 1.15 37.58
C VAL A 232 5.87 0.85 37.76
N PRO A 233 6.51 1.18 38.90
CA PRO A 233 7.95 0.96 39.07
C PRO A 233 8.36 -0.51 39.27
N GLN A 234 7.49 -1.37 39.82
CA GLN A 234 7.84 -2.73 40.27
C GLN A 234 8.24 -3.69 39.14
N ILE A 235 7.86 -3.37 37.90
CA ILE A 235 8.19 -4.14 36.68
C ILE A 235 9.57 -3.79 36.09
N TYR A 236 10.23 -2.73 36.57
CA TYR A 236 11.48 -2.26 35.99
C TYR A 236 12.72 -2.78 36.74
N ASN A 237 13.34 -3.82 36.17
CA ASN A 237 14.74 -4.18 36.43
C ASN A 237 15.66 -3.55 35.36
N GLU A 238 16.98 -3.75 35.47
CA GLU A 238 17.97 -3.21 34.50
C GLU A 238 17.71 -3.63 33.05
N GLN A 239 17.28 -4.87 32.80
CA GLN A 239 16.95 -5.36 31.46
C GLN A 239 15.74 -4.62 30.89
N ASN A 240 14.71 -4.41 31.71
CA ASN A 240 13.48 -3.73 31.32
C ASN A 240 13.70 -2.22 31.15
N TRP A 241 14.61 -1.60 31.92
CA TRP A 241 15.10 -0.25 31.66
C TRP A 241 15.88 -0.14 30.35
N ALA A 242 16.80 -1.08 30.07
CA ALA A 242 17.55 -1.12 28.82
C ALA A 242 16.64 -1.33 27.60
N ALA A 243 15.66 -2.23 27.70
CA ALA A 243 14.60 -2.40 26.70
C ALA A 243 13.78 -1.13 26.52
N ARG A 244 13.34 -0.47 27.60
CA ARG A 244 12.62 0.81 27.50
C ARG A 244 13.45 1.88 26.78
N LEU A 245 14.73 2.00 27.11
CA LEU A 245 15.64 2.93 26.47
C LEU A 245 15.85 2.61 24.98
N LEU A 246 15.89 1.33 24.59
CA LEU A 246 15.94 0.90 23.19
C LEU A 246 14.68 1.31 22.42
N LEU A 247 13.50 1.12 23.01
CA LEU A 247 12.22 1.52 22.43
C LEU A 247 12.15 3.03 22.22
N GLU A 248 12.44 3.84 23.25
CA GLU A 248 12.37 5.30 23.15
C GLU A 248 13.42 5.88 22.17
N ARG A 249 14.62 5.30 22.10
CA ARG A 249 15.67 5.69 21.13
C ARG A 249 15.32 5.37 19.67
N SER A 250 14.33 4.51 19.44
CA SER A 250 13.91 4.10 18.11
C SER A 250 13.05 5.13 17.38
N ARG A 251 12.96 4.97 16.05
CA ARG A 251 12.09 5.74 15.16
C ARG A 251 10.61 5.33 15.20
N ALA A 252 10.26 4.25 15.89
CA ALA A 252 8.86 3.89 16.08
C ALA A 252 8.10 5.04 16.77
N VAL A 253 6.82 5.20 16.45
CA VAL A 253 5.90 5.99 17.28
C VAL A 253 5.73 5.25 18.59
N LYS A 254 5.73 5.95 19.72
CA LYS A 254 5.43 5.34 21.04
C LYS A 254 4.09 5.89 21.52
N CYS A 255 3.24 5.01 22.01
CA CYS A 255 1.91 5.32 22.52
C CYS A 255 1.81 4.85 23.98
N PRO A 256 2.13 5.72 24.97
CA PRO A 256 2.77 7.04 24.85
C PRO A 256 4.30 6.96 24.72
N ASP A 257 4.93 7.96 24.10
CA ASP A 257 6.38 8.16 24.23
C ASP A 257 6.77 8.62 25.64
N ILE A 258 8.07 8.61 25.98
CA ILE A 258 8.50 8.95 27.34
C ILE A 258 8.12 10.38 27.76
N ALA A 259 8.08 11.34 26.83
CA ALA A 259 7.67 12.72 27.10
C ALA A 259 6.14 12.81 27.31
N THR A 260 5.37 12.04 26.57
CA THR A 260 3.91 11.93 26.63
C THR A 260 3.47 11.16 27.88
N GLN A 261 4.24 10.15 28.32
CA GLN A 261 4.03 9.48 29.61
C GLN A 261 4.33 10.44 30.77
N LEU A 262 5.37 11.27 30.65
CA LEU A 262 5.64 12.35 31.60
C LEU A 262 4.53 13.42 31.57
N ALA A 263 3.95 13.72 30.41
CA ALA A 263 2.79 14.60 30.28
C ALA A 263 1.49 14.01 30.89
N GLY A 264 1.34 12.68 30.83
CA GLY A 264 0.29 11.94 31.53
C GLY A 264 0.45 11.87 33.06
N THR A 265 1.56 12.36 33.63
CA THR A 265 1.72 12.41 35.08
C THR A 265 0.69 13.34 35.73
N LYS A 266 0.24 12.98 36.93
CA LYS A 266 -0.59 13.88 37.76
C LYS A 266 0.08 15.23 38.07
N LYS A 267 1.41 15.33 37.90
CA LYS A 267 2.15 16.59 37.99
C LYS A 267 1.99 17.46 36.74
N VAL A 268 2.24 16.97 35.53
CA VAL A 268 1.97 17.76 34.32
C VAL A 268 0.47 18.07 34.19
N GLN A 269 -0.40 17.16 34.66
CA GLN A 269 -1.81 17.50 34.87
C GLN A 269 -1.95 18.75 35.76
N GLN A 270 -1.50 18.72 37.02
CA GLN A 270 -1.62 19.90 37.91
C GLN A 270 -0.95 21.18 37.34
N GLU A 271 0.16 21.07 36.61
CA GLU A 271 0.89 22.22 36.05
C GLU A 271 0.18 22.91 34.88
N LEU A 272 -0.43 22.14 33.97
CA LEU A 272 -1.20 22.70 32.86
C LEU A 272 -2.34 23.58 33.38
N SER A 273 -3.06 23.13 34.41
CA SER A 273 -4.20 23.86 35.01
C SER A 273 -3.85 25.19 35.70
N ARG A 274 -2.56 25.57 35.82
CA ARG A 274 -2.20 26.88 36.39
C ARG A 274 -2.67 28.04 35.49
N PRO A 275 -3.15 29.16 36.07
CA PRO A 275 -3.36 30.41 35.34
C PRO A 275 -2.09 30.84 34.59
N GLY A 276 -2.22 31.24 33.33
CA GLY A 276 -1.10 31.66 32.49
C GLY A 276 -0.32 30.53 31.81
N THR A 277 -0.49 29.26 32.21
CA THR A 277 0.13 28.13 31.48
C THR A 277 -0.57 27.90 30.14
N LEU A 278 -1.91 28.01 30.10
CA LEU A 278 -2.69 27.92 28.86
C LEU A 278 -2.30 29.01 27.86
N GLU A 279 -2.22 30.25 28.34
CA GLU A 279 -1.91 31.45 27.57
C GLU A 279 -0.51 31.40 26.94
N LYS A 280 0.43 30.70 27.58
CA LYS A 280 1.79 30.46 27.05
C LYS A 280 1.85 29.34 26.00
N LEU A 281 0.91 28.40 26.03
CA LEU A 281 0.88 27.25 25.13
C LEU A 281 -0.04 27.45 23.92
N LEU A 282 -1.08 28.28 24.04
CA LEU A 282 -2.07 28.58 22.98
C LEU A 282 -2.32 30.10 22.82
N PRO A 283 -1.29 30.92 22.53
CA PRO A 283 -1.47 32.36 22.35
C PRO A 283 -2.43 32.69 21.20
N GLY A 284 -3.25 33.73 21.36
CA GLY A 284 -4.19 34.21 20.33
C GLY A 284 -5.59 33.58 20.33
N HIS A 285 -5.86 32.54 21.13
CA HIS A 285 -7.12 31.78 21.08
C HIS A 285 -7.96 31.86 22.39
N PRO A 286 -8.46 33.05 22.79
CA PRO A 286 -9.07 33.27 24.10
C PRO A 286 -10.34 32.45 24.35
N GLU A 287 -11.18 32.21 23.34
CA GLU A 287 -12.38 31.39 23.52
C GLU A 287 -12.07 29.91 23.75
N ALA A 288 -11.05 29.36 23.06
CA ALA A 288 -10.62 27.99 23.28
C ALA A 288 -10.03 27.84 24.68
N ILE A 289 -9.18 28.79 25.09
CA ILE A 289 -8.67 28.92 26.46
C ILE A 289 -9.82 28.91 27.47
N ALA A 290 -10.88 29.67 27.25
CA ALA A 290 -12.03 29.74 28.15
C ALA A 290 -12.85 28.42 28.19
N ARG A 291 -13.16 27.82 27.03
CA ARG A 291 -13.91 26.55 26.95
C ARG A 291 -13.14 25.43 27.64
N ILE A 292 -11.86 25.25 27.30
CA ILE A 292 -11.01 24.20 27.89
C ILE A 292 -10.84 24.47 29.40
N ARG A 293 -10.65 25.73 29.83
CA ARG A 293 -10.62 26.11 31.25
C ARG A 293 -11.92 25.82 32.01
N ALA A 294 -13.07 25.76 31.34
CA ALA A 294 -14.34 25.35 31.93
C ALA A 294 -14.53 23.82 31.98
N THR A 295 -13.91 23.04 31.08
CA THR A 295 -13.90 21.56 31.19
C THR A 295 -12.97 21.07 32.31
N PHE A 296 -12.25 21.97 32.98
CA PHE A 296 -11.38 21.62 34.09
C PHE A 296 -12.15 21.25 35.36
N ALA A 297 -12.40 19.96 35.52
CA ALA A 297 -12.13 19.26 36.79
C ALA A 297 -10.60 19.15 37.06
N GLY A 298 -9.84 20.10 36.55
CA GLY A 298 -8.56 19.86 35.87
C GLY A 298 -8.65 18.99 34.59
N LEU A 299 -8.52 19.62 33.42
CA LEU A 299 -7.71 19.19 32.22
C LEU A 299 -8.41 18.90 30.81
N TYR A 300 -7.66 18.54 29.71
CA TYR A 300 -7.77 19.05 28.28
C TYR A 300 -8.26 18.03 27.13
N SER A 301 -8.31 18.37 25.79
CA SER A 301 -9.35 18.00 24.71
C SER A 301 -9.04 17.24 23.31
N LEU A 302 -9.85 17.40 22.18
CA LEU A 302 -10.27 16.43 21.05
C LEU A 302 -10.47 16.94 19.51
N ASP A 303 -10.96 16.12 18.49
CA ASP A 303 -11.88 16.39 17.24
C ASP A 303 -11.63 15.89 15.70
N GLU A 304 -12.41 16.29 14.61
CA GLU A 304 -12.89 15.51 13.34
C GLU A 304 -12.63 16.07 11.81
N VAL A 305 -13.04 15.72 10.51
CA VAL A 305 -14.02 14.83 9.67
C VAL A 305 -13.66 14.36 8.12
N ARG A 306 -14.52 14.36 7.02
CA ARG A 306 -14.60 13.52 5.69
C ARG A 306 -14.97 14.27 4.30
N ASN A 307 -15.29 13.84 3.00
CA ASN A 307 -15.38 12.63 2.01
C ASN A 307 -15.73 12.97 0.45
N ASN A 308 -15.73 12.05 -0.60
CA ASN A 308 -16.22 12.23 -2.08
C ASN A 308 -17.09 11.08 -2.82
N LEU A 309 -17.05 10.87 -4.19
CA LEU A 309 -18.18 10.44 -5.13
C LEU A 309 -17.98 9.43 -6.35
N TYR A 310 -19.09 8.94 -6.98
CA TYR A 310 -19.24 7.93 -8.09
C TYR A 310 -20.54 8.12 -8.96
N GLY A 311 -20.68 7.54 -10.19
CA GLY A 311 -22.04 7.26 -10.75
C GLY A 311 -22.30 7.22 -12.29
N GLU A 312 -23.48 7.71 -12.69
CA GLU A 312 -24.03 7.76 -14.07
C GLU A 312 -23.15 8.51 -15.08
N GLU A 313 -22.21 9.35 -14.63
CA GLU A 313 -21.19 10.00 -15.48
C GLU A 313 -20.42 8.99 -16.35
N LEU A 314 -20.26 7.74 -15.89
CA LEU A 314 -19.64 6.67 -16.68
C LEU A 314 -20.53 6.16 -17.84
N ARG A 315 -21.86 6.27 -17.72
CA ARG A 315 -22.82 5.73 -18.69
C ARG A 315 -23.08 6.68 -19.85
N GLU A 316 -23.22 7.99 -19.59
CA GLU A 316 -23.43 9.00 -20.63
C GLU A 316 -22.28 9.04 -21.66
N VAL A 317 -21.06 8.69 -21.22
CA VAL A 317 -19.86 8.60 -22.08
C VAL A 317 -19.98 7.45 -23.10
N LEU A 318 -20.61 6.33 -22.74
CA LEU A 318 -20.63 5.11 -23.56
C LEU A 318 -21.68 5.14 -24.69
N GLU A 319 -22.84 5.76 -24.48
CA GLU A 319 -23.90 5.82 -25.52
C GLU A 319 -23.47 6.67 -26.74
N LYS A 320 -22.50 7.58 -26.55
CA LYS A 320 -22.12 8.64 -27.50
C LYS A 320 -21.23 8.18 -28.68
N ILE A 321 -20.55 7.05 -28.56
CA ILE A 321 -19.50 6.58 -29.51
C ILE A 321 -19.91 5.39 -30.39
N LYS A 322 -21.18 4.96 -30.29
CA LYS A 322 -21.69 3.66 -30.73
C LYS A 322 -21.43 3.30 -32.21
N ASP A 323 -21.77 4.20 -33.13
CA ASP A 323 -21.78 3.93 -34.58
C ASP A 323 -20.61 4.63 -35.32
N SER A 324 -19.67 5.20 -34.57
CA SER A 324 -18.46 5.87 -35.08
C SER A 324 -17.30 4.89 -35.28
N PRO A 325 -16.40 5.09 -36.27
CA PRO A 325 -15.13 4.37 -36.36
C PRO A 325 -14.29 4.48 -35.08
N GLU A 326 -14.44 5.55 -34.30
CA GLU A 326 -13.76 5.78 -33.02
C GLU A 326 -13.95 4.62 -32.03
N ARG A 327 -15.02 3.82 -32.18
CA ARG A 327 -15.26 2.61 -31.36
C ARG A 327 -14.12 1.58 -31.43
N THR A 328 -13.30 1.56 -32.49
CA THR A 328 -12.16 0.63 -32.55
C THR A 328 -11.00 1.03 -31.64
N SER A 329 -11.04 2.25 -31.08
CA SER A 329 -10.12 2.73 -30.05
C SER A 329 -10.54 2.33 -28.62
N TYR A 330 -11.68 1.66 -28.46
CA TYR A 330 -12.21 1.22 -27.17
C TYR A 330 -12.40 -0.30 -27.16
N ILE A 331 -11.72 -1.00 -26.25
CA ILE A 331 -12.08 -2.38 -25.92
C ILE A 331 -13.19 -2.37 -24.87
N LEU A 332 -14.33 -2.97 -25.19
CA LEU A 332 -15.31 -3.37 -24.18
C LEU A 332 -14.82 -4.66 -23.55
N MET A 333 -14.05 -4.54 -22.47
CA MET A 333 -13.89 -5.64 -21.54
C MET A 333 -15.25 -5.93 -20.88
N ASP A 334 -15.59 -7.19 -20.65
CA ASP A 334 -16.55 -7.50 -19.59
C ASP A 334 -16.02 -6.83 -18.32
N LYS A 335 -16.76 -5.88 -17.74
CA LYS A 335 -16.33 -5.26 -16.47
C LYS A 335 -16.35 -6.36 -15.42
N ILE A 336 -15.17 -6.94 -15.18
CA ILE A 336 -14.90 -7.80 -14.04
C ILE A 336 -15.37 -7.01 -12.82
N LYS A 337 -16.13 -7.67 -11.97
CA LYS A 337 -16.64 -7.11 -10.72
C LYS A 337 -15.95 -7.84 -9.57
N PRO A 338 -14.68 -7.50 -9.25
CA PRO A 338 -14.14 -7.88 -7.97
C PRO A 338 -15.05 -7.30 -6.90
N GLN A 339 -15.35 -8.09 -5.87
CA GLN A 339 -16.14 -7.62 -4.75
C GLN A 339 -15.48 -6.36 -4.16
N PRO A 340 -16.15 -5.18 -4.17
CA PRO A 340 -15.52 -3.96 -3.71
C PRO A 340 -15.12 -4.02 -2.24
N ALA A 341 -13.93 -3.51 -1.94
CA ALA A 341 -13.44 -3.33 -0.58
C ALA A 341 -13.34 -1.83 -0.28
N LEU A 342 -13.84 -1.40 0.88
CA LEU A 342 -13.70 -0.01 1.32
C LEU A 342 -12.23 0.27 1.67
N ASN A 343 -11.64 1.33 1.14
CA ASN A 343 -10.25 1.72 1.43
C ASN A 343 -10.08 3.25 1.28
N TYR A 344 -8.90 3.78 1.57
CA TYR A 344 -8.53 5.18 1.32
C TYR A 344 -7.39 5.25 0.31
N LEU A 345 -7.53 6.15 -0.67
CA LEU A 345 -6.50 6.41 -1.69
C LEU A 345 -5.72 7.67 -1.32
N LEU A 346 -4.47 7.52 -0.92
CA LEU A 346 -3.59 8.62 -0.55
C LEU A 346 -2.92 9.19 -1.80
N ARG A 347 -3.20 10.45 -2.10
CA ARG A 347 -2.60 11.21 -3.21
C ARG A 347 -2.14 12.58 -2.73
N ALA A 348 -0.99 13.01 -3.23
CA ALA A 348 -0.46 14.35 -3.00
C ALA A 348 -1.54 15.44 -3.21
N HIS A 349 -1.62 16.38 -2.27
CA HIS A 349 -2.53 17.54 -2.29
C HIS A 349 -4.03 17.23 -2.42
N SER A 350 -4.45 15.97 -2.24
CA SER A 350 -5.85 15.53 -2.35
C SER A 350 -6.48 15.31 -0.96
N PRO A 351 -7.80 15.53 -0.78
CA PRO A 351 -8.48 15.27 0.48
C PRO A 351 -8.59 13.78 0.79
N LEU A 352 -8.56 13.42 2.08
CA LEU A 352 -8.70 12.04 2.54
C LEU A 352 -10.16 11.57 2.43
N GLN A 353 -10.40 10.59 1.57
CA GLN A 353 -11.71 10.05 1.21
C GLN A 353 -11.74 8.52 1.39
N VAL A 354 -12.84 7.98 1.93
CA VAL A 354 -13.19 6.57 1.70
C VAL A 354 -13.71 6.38 0.27
N SER A 355 -13.15 5.39 -0.40
CA SER A 355 -13.59 4.88 -1.69
C SER A 355 -14.03 3.42 -1.55
N GLU A 356 -15.07 3.02 -2.30
CA GLU A 356 -15.19 1.62 -2.72
C GLU A 356 -14.12 1.35 -3.77
N CYS A 357 -13.26 0.38 -3.50
CA CYS A 357 -12.07 0.09 -4.28
C CYS A 357 -12.08 -1.33 -4.84
N ILE A 358 -11.43 -1.48 -5.99
CA ILE A 358 -11.12 -2.76 -6.63
C ILE A 358 -9.61 -2.83 -6.92
N SER A 359 -9.08 -4.04 -6.79
CA SER A 359 -7.64 -4.31 -6.86
C SER A 359 -7.29 -5.19 -8.05
N GLU A 360 -6.14 -4.88 -8.65
CA GLU A 360 -5.57 -5.48 -9.84
C GLU A 360 -4.15 -5.98 -9.48
N LEU A 361 -3.98 -7.29 -9.44
CA LEU A 361 -2.74 -7.95 -9.01
C LEU A 361 -1.83 -8.15 -10.22
N GLY A 362 -0.71 -7.44 -10.27
CA GLY A 362 0.39 -7.70 -11.18
C GLY A 362 1.44 -8.62 -10.55
N ILE A 363 1.84 -9.68 -11.24
CA ILE A 363 3.00 -10.51 -10.89
C ILE A 363 4.14 -10.17 -11.85
N PHE A 364 5.35 -9.96 -11.35
CA PHE A 364 6.52 -9.69 -12.19
C PHE A 364 7.19 -10.99 -12.65
N GLY A 365 7.39 -11.13 -13.95
CA GLY A 365 8.19 -12.19 -14.55
C GLY A 365 9.58 -11.71 -14.93
N VAL A 366 10.61 -12.47 -14.58
CA VAL A 366 11.99 -12.25 -15.06
C VAL A 366 12.51 -13.54 -15.68
N TYR A 367 13.02 -13.44 -16.92
CA TYR A 367 13.66 -14.56 -17.60
C TYR A 367 14.89 -14.11 -18.39
N VAL A 368 15.84 -15.04 -18.57
CA VAL A 368 17.06 -14.85 -19.37
C VAL A 368 17.34 -16.12 -20.17
N ARG A 369 17.62 -15.96 -21.46
CA ARG A 369 18.01 -17.04 -22.39
C ARG A 369 19.34 -16.71 -23.06
N GLN A 370 20.25 -17.68 -23.12
CA GLN A 370 21.50 -17.62 -23.87
C GLN A 370 21.41 -18.56 -25.08
N GLY A 371 21.45 -18.00 -26.29
CA GLY A 371 21.15 -18.75 -27.52
C GLY A 371 19.75 -19.36 -27.48
N ARG A 372 19.68 -20.68 -27.27
CA ARG A 372 18.44 -21.46 -27.11
C ARG A 372 18.19 -21.96 -25.68
N GLU A 373 19.12 -21.74 -24.75
CA GLU A 373 19.04 -22.26 -23.37
C GLU A 373 18.49 -21.20 -22.42
N LEU A 374 17.39 -21.53 -21.71
CA LEU A 374 16.76 -20.64 -20.74
C LEU A 374 17.48 -20.75 -19.39
N VAL A 375 18.43 -19.86 -19.15
CA VAL A 375 19.31 -19.86 -17.96
C VAL A 375 18.67 -19.25 -16.71
N LEU A 376 17.56 -18.52 -16.87
CA LEU A 376 16.75 -18.01 -15.76
C LEU A 376 15.27 -17.95 -16.16
N ASN A 377 14.38 -18.39 -15.26
CA ASN A 377 12.93 -18.16 -15.34
C ASN A 377 12.37 -18.06 -13.90
N GLN A 378 11.81 -16.92 -13.52
CA GLN A 378 11.32 -16.66 -12.17
C GLN A 378 10.08 -15.74 -12.13
N ALA A 379 9.26 -15.95 -11.11
CA ALA A 379 8.34 -14.92 -10.60
C ALA A 379 9.12 -14.06 -9.58
N ALA A 380 9.39 -12.80 -9.94
CA ALA A 380 10.37 -11.95 -9.25
C ALA A 380 9.76 -10.97 -8.23
N GLY A 381 8.43 -10.92 -8.11
CA GLY A 381 7.73 -10.01 -7.21
C GLY A 381 6.27 -9.83 -7.62
N HIS A 382 5.57 -8.93 -6.93
CA HIS A 382 4.22 -8.51 -7.27
C HIS A 382 4.06 -7.00 -7.07
N LEU A 383 3.02 -6.46 -7.68
CA LEU A 383 2.50 -5.11 -7.55
C LEU A 383 0.98 -5.25 -7.43
N LEU A 384 0.39 -4.89 -6.30
CA LEU A 384 -1.05 -4.68 -6.27
C LEU A 384 -1.30 -3.22 -6.68
N ARG A 385 -2.17 -3.00 -7.67
CA ARG A 385 -2.70 -1.69 -8.02
C ARG A 385 -4.14 -1.64 -7.56
N THR A 386 -4.49 -0.61 -6.80
CA THR A 386 -5.88 -0.43 -6.36
C THR A 386 -6.41 0.88 -6.89
N LYS A 387 -7.67 0.86 -7.34
CA LYS A 387 -8.38 2.04 -7.82
C LYS A 387 -9.78 2.06 -7.24
N ALA A 388 -10.35 3.25 -7.17
CA ALA A 388 -11.73 3.43 -6.80
C ALA A 388 -12.66 2.99 -7.97
N VAL A 389 -13.81 2.40 -7.64
CA VAL A 389 -14.73 1.68 -8.57
C VAL A 389 -15.36 2.55 -9.69
N GLU A 390 -15.42 3.87 -9.52
CA GLU A 390 -15.79 4.88 -10.52
C GLU A 390 -14.81 4.93 -11.70
N HIS A 391 -13.52 4.68 -11.44
CA HIS A 391 -12.50 4.72 -12.47
C HIS A 391 -12.52 3.47 -13.36
N ALA A 392 -12.96 3.64 -14.61
CA ALA A 392 -12.92 2.59 -15.62
C ALA A 392 -11.47 2.18 -15.98
N ASP A 393 -10.59 3.17 -16.19
CA ASP A 393 -9.17 3.00 -16.56
C ASP A 393 -8.27 2.66 -15.34
N GLY A 394 -7.00 2.36 -15.54
CA GLY A 394 -6.04 1.94 -14.51
C GLY A 394 -4.69 2.67 -14.54
N GLY A 395 -3.69 2.09 -13.87
CA GLY A 395 -2.31 2.58 -13.87
C GLY A 395 -2.02 3.73 -12.90
N VAL A 396 -0.88 3.65 -12.21
CA VAL A 396 -0.44 4.68 -11.24
C VAL A 396 0.19 5.89 -11.96
N ALA A 397 0.90 5.65 -13.07
CA ALA A 397 1.50 6.71 -13.89
C ALA A 397 0.47 7.62 -14.56
N ALA A 398 -0.73 7.09 -14.87
CA ALA A 398 -1.86 7.86 -15.38
C ALA A 398 -2.60 8.64 -14.28
N GLY A 399 -2.19 8.51 -13.01
CA GLY A 399 -2.86 9.12 -11.85
C GLY A 399 -4.15 8.42 -11.40
N VAL A 400 -4.57 7.34 -12.06
CA VAL A 400 -5.87 6.70 -11.83
C VAL A 400 -5.81 5.65 -10.71
N ALA A 401 -4.86 4.71 -10.77
CA ALA A 401 -4.64 3.77 -9.68
C ALA A 401 -3.72 4.35 -8.59
N VAL A 402 -3.54 3.61 -7.51
CA VAL A 402 -2.51 3.79 -6.49
C VAL A 402 -1.74 2.48 -6.27
N LEU A 403 -0.55 2.57 -5.67
CA LEU A 403 0.21 1.42 -5.19
C LEU A 403 -0.47 0.78 -3.96
N ASP A 404 -0.54 -0.54 -3.91
CA ASP A 404 -1.15 -1.30 -2.82
C ASP A 404 -0.30 -2.55 -2.50
N THR A 405 -0.61 -3.27 -1.43
CA THR A 405 -0.05 -4.60 -1.18
C THR A 405 -1.14 -5.61 -0.77
N PRO A 406 -0.99 -6.90 -1.13
CA PRO A 406 -2.05 -7.89 -0.94
C PRO A 406 -2.12 -8.39 0.50
N TYR A 407 -3.24 -8.13 1.18
CA TYR A 407 -3.57 -8.81 2.43
C TYR A 407 -4.19 -10.18 2.15
N LEU A 408 -3.44 -11.25 2.39
CA LEU A 408 -3.84 -12.61 2.01
C LEU A 408 -4.88 -13.22 2.96
N VAL A 409 -6.12 -13.33 2.49
CA VAL A 409 -7.29 -13.92 3.18
C VAL A 409 -7.60 -15.36 2.75
#